data_AF-A0A103Y8P9-F1
#
_entry.id   AF-A0A103Y8P9-F1
#
_cell.length_a   1.000
_cell.length_b   1.000
_cell.length_c   1.000
_cell.angle_alpha   90.00
_cell.angle_beta   90.00
_cell.angle_gamma   90.00
#
_symmetry.space_group_name_H-M   'P 1'
#
loop_
_entity.id
_entity.type
_entity.pdbx_description
1 polymer ?
#
loop_
_entity_poly.entity_id
_entity_poly.type
_entity_poly.pdbx_seq_one_letter_code
_entity_poly.pdbx_strand_id
1 'polypeptide(L)'
;MQQRNSGNRRPSGTDGSDFSYRMVVDNRYTKVAKGKSALSKVLVIQAVVLLAGVLDIFFTLLKKEPLETLAAASSSITFISIILGELGRKRSRANFLKFYMVGSSIGILVLIASVIQSNIQPKARKFFVF
;
A
#
# COMPACT_ATOMS: atom_id res chain seq x y z
N MET A 1 -22.25 -30.24 49.38
CA MET A 1 -21.18 -29.25 49.12
C MET A 1 -21.77 -27.85 49.21
N GLN A 2 -21.40 -27.10 50.25
CA GLN A 2 -21.89 -25.73 50.49
C GLN A 2 -21.29 -24.76 49.47
N GLN A 3 -22.17 -24.04 48.79
CA GLN A 3 -21.83 -23.01 47.81
C GLN A 3 -21.25 -21.80 48.56
N ARG A 4 -19.95 -21.52 48.36
CA ARG A 4 -19.26 -20.38 48.97
C ARG A 4 -19.82 -19.06 48.42
N ASN A 5 -20.17 -18.16 49.35
CA ASN A 5 -20.61 -16.77 49.21
C ASN A 5 -20.38 -16.10 47.84
N SER A 6 -21.49 -15.69 47.22
CA SER A 6 -21.59 -14.90 45.99
C SER A 6 -21.39 -13.38 46.18
N GLY A 7 -21.00 -12.92 47.37
CA GLY A 7 -20.98 -11.49 47.72
C GLY A 7 -19.73 -10.70 47.30
N ASN A 8 -18.61 -11.37 46.97
CA ASN A 8 -17.32 -10.72 46.69
C ASN A 8 -16.69 -11.16 45.35
N ARG A 9 -17.48 -11.67 44.39
CA ARG A 9 -16.94 -11.96 43.05
C ARG A 9 -16.67 -10.66 42.31
N ARG A 10 -15.43 -10.52 41.82
CA ARG A 10 -15.02 -9.54 40.80
C ARG A 10 -16.12 -9.46 39.73
N PRO A 11 -16.49 -8.26 39.24
CA PRO A 11 -17.52 -8.13 38.21
C PRO A 11 -17.23 -9.11 37.08
N SER A 12 -18.18 -10.03 36.82
CA SER A 12 -18.06 -11.02 35.76
C SER A 12 -17.76 -10.29 34.45
N GLY A 13 -16.66 -10.64 33.79
CA GLY A 13 -16.19 -9.96 32.57
C GLY A 13 -14.93 -9.10 32.73
N THR A 14 -14.38 -8.94 33.94
CA THR A 14 -13.13 -8.16 34.17
C THR A 14 -11.85 -8.99 34.19
N ASP A 15 -11.92 -10.31 34.37
CA ASP A 15 -10.75 -11.21 34.42
C ASP A 15 -10.41 -11.83 33.05
N GLY A 16 -11.13 -11.44 31.99
CA GLY A 16 -10.95 -11.99 30.66
C GLY A 16 -11.31 -13.47 30.53
N SER A 17 -12.01 -14.08 31.49
CA SER A 17 -12.59 -15.43 31.37
C SER A 17 -13.89 -15.46 30.56
N ASP A 18 -14.54 -14.31 30.40
CA ASP A 18 -15.80 -14.18 29.69
C ASP A 18 -15.64 -14.48 28.19
N PHE A 19 -16.30 -15.56 27.77
CA PHE A 19 -16.34 -16.02 26.39
C PHE A 19 -16.89 -14.94 25.45
N SER A 20 -17.90 -14.17 25.88
CA SER A 20 -18.47 -13.09 25.07
C SER A 20 -17.46 -11.97 24.82
N TYR A 21 -16.67 -11.59 25.84
CA TYR A 21 -15.62 -10.60 25.68
C TYR A 21 -14.51 -11.09 24.73
N ARG A 22 -14.07 -12.35 24.90
CA ARG A 22 -13.07 -12.97 24.02
C ARG A 22 -13.53 -13.02 22.56
N MET A 23 -14.77 -13.43 22.30
CA MET A 23 -15.30 -13.49 20.93
C MET A 23 -15.31 -12.12 20.22
N VAL A 24 -15.71 -11.05 20.92
CA VAL A 24 -15.74 -9.71 20.32
C VAL A 24 -14.33 -9.18 20.06
N VAL A 25 -13.41 -9.42 20.99
CA VAL A 25 -12.01 -9.00 20.90
C VAL A 25 -11.26 -9.79 19.82
N ASP A 26 -11.38 -11.11 19.81
CA ASP A 26 -10.77 -12.00 18.81
C ASP A 26 -11.28 -11.69 17.40
N ASN A 27 -12.57 -11.41 17.25
CA ASN A 27 -13.13 -11.00 15.96
C ASN A 27 -12.51 -9.68 15.45
N ARG A 28 -12.32 -8.68 16.32
CA ARG A 28 -11.67 -7.42 15.95
C ARG A 28 -10.21 -7.62 15.55
N TYR A 29 -9.44 -8.36 16.34
CA TYR A 29 -8.05 -8.65 16.01
C TYR A 29 -7.91 -9.47 14.73
N THR A 30 -8.79 -10.44 14.52
CA THR A 30 -8.83 -11.25 13.29
C THR A 30 -9.13 -10.39 12.07
N LYS A 31 -10.08 -9.45 12.17
CA LYS A 31 -10.38 -8.50 11.07
C LYS A 31 -9.17 -7.64 10.72
N VAL A 32 -8.48 -7.09 11.72
CA VAL A 32 -7.27 -6.29 11.50
C VAL A 32 -6.15 -7.12 10.88
N ALA A 33 -5.94 -8.36 11.36
CA ALA A 33 -4.93 -9.26 10.80
C ALA A 33 -5.22 -9.61 9.33
N LYS A 34 -6.48 -9.94 9.00
CA LYS A 34 -6.91 -10.17 7.62
C LYS A 34 -6.68 -8.94 6.73
N GLY A 35 -7.06 -7.75 7.21
CA GLY A 35 -6.84 -6.50 6.50
C GLY A 35 -5.36 -6.21 6.24
N LYS A 36 -4.50 -6.40 7.25
CA LYS A 36 -3.04 -6.24 7.11
C LYS A 36 -2.42 -7.25 6.15
N SER A 37 -2.89 -8.49 6.16
CA SER A 37 -2.43 -9.53 5.23
C SER A 37 -2.82 -9.20 3.79
N ALA A 38 -4.08 -8.83 3.56
CA ALA A 38 -4.56 -8.40 2.25
C ALA A 38 -3.78 -7.18 1.72
N LEU A 39 -3.58 -6.16 2.56
CA LEU A 39 -2.79 -4.99 2.21
C LEU A 39 -1.33 -5.34 1.88
N SER A 40 -0.73 -6.29 2.61
CA SER A 40 0.62 -6.77 2.31
C SER A 40 0.71 -7.36 0.91
N LYS A 41 -0.30 -8.13 0.47
CA LYS A 41 -0.34 -8.70 -0.88
C LYS A 41 -0.40 -7.62 -1.95
N VAL A 42 -1.23 -6.59 -1.75
CA VAL A 42 -1.34 -5.46 -2.68
C VAL A 42 -0.02 -4.70 -2.79
N LEU A 43 0.64 -4.42 -1.68
CA LEU A 43 1.96 -3.76 -1.68
C LEU A 43 3.02 -4.59 -2.41
N VAL A 44 3.02 -5.91 -2.23
CA VAL A 44 3.95 -6.82 -2.94
C VAL A 44 3.67 -6.79 -4.45
N ILE A 45 2.41 -6.92 -4.87
CA ILE A 45 2.04 -6.86 -6.29
C ILE A 45 2.49 -5.52 -6.89
N GLN A 46 2.22 -4.41 -6.19
CA GLN A 46 2.59 -3.09 -6.67
C GLN A 46 4.11 -2.90 -6.75
N ALA A 47 4.88 -3.45 -5.80
CA ALA A 47 6.33 -3.43 -5.84
C ALA A 47 6.88 -4.22 -7.03
N VAL A 48 6.28 -5.37 -7.37
CA VAL A 48 6.68 -6.17 -8.54
C VAL A 48 6.40 -5.40 -9.84
N VAL A 49 5.23 -4.76 -9.96
CA VAL A 49 4.91 -3.93 -11.13
C VAL A 49 5.88 -2.76 -11.27
N LEU A 50 6.20 -2.07 -10.18
CA LEU A 50 7.17 -0.98 -10.19
C LEU A 50 8.57 -1.48 -10.58
N LEU A 51 8.98 -2.65 -10.09
CA LEU A 51 10.27 -3.25 -10.46
C LEU A 51 10.35 -3.54 -11.96
N ALA A 52 9.28 -4.05 -12.57
CA ALA A 52 9.21 -4.25 -14.01
C ALA A 52 9.37 -2.91 -14.77
N GLY A 53 8.72 -1.84 -14.32
CA GLY A 53 8.86 -0.51 -14.92
C GLY A 53 10.27 0.08 -14.76
N VAL A 54 10.93 -0.15 -13.61
CA VAL A 54 12.32 0.29 -13.39
C VAL A 54 13.30 -0.47 -14.27
N LEU A 55 13.07 -1.78 -14.47
CA LEU A 55 13.88 -2.58 -15.40
C LEU A 55 13.74 -2.06 -16.84
N ASP A 56 12.54 -1.70 -17.26
CA ASP A 56 12.29 -1.10 -18.58
C ASP A 56 13.08 0.21 -18.76
N ILE A 57 13.00 1.12 -17.77
CA ILE A 57 13.79 2.36 -17.73
C ILE A 57 15.31 2.07 -17.79
N PHE A 58 15.76 1.04 -17.07
CA PHE A 58 17.16 0.64 -17.07
C PHE A 58 17.61 0.13 -18.44
N PHE A 59 16.78 -0.65 -19.14
CA PHE A 59 17.08 -1.07 -20.52
C PHE A 59 17.12 0.12 -21.49
N THR A 60 16.21 1.09 -21.36
CA THR A 60 16.23 2.33 -22.17
C THR A 60 17.52 3.11 -21.94
N LEU A 61 17.97 3.18 -20.67
CA LEU A 61 19.24 3.81 -20.32
C LEU A 61 20.45 3.09 -20.94
N LEU A 62 20.45 1.74 -20.91
CA LEU A 62 21.50 0.93 -21.55
C LEU A 62 21.55 1.13 -23.07
N LYS A 63 20.39 1.27 -23.71
CA LYS A 63 20.28 1.57 -25.16
C LYS A 63 20.64 3.01 -25.53
N LYS A 64 20.94 3.87 -24.53
CA LYS A 64 21.18 5.32 -24.70
C LYS A 64 20.02 6.04 -25.40
N GLU A 65 18.81 5.52 -25.26
CA GLU A 65 17.60 6.15 -25.76
C GLU A 65 17.21 7.33 -24.84
N PRO A 66 16.47 8.32 -25.34
CA PRO A 66 16.03 9.45 -24.52
C PRO A 66 15.16 8.96 -23.36
N LEU A 67 15.57 9.27 -22.13
CA LEU A 67 14.83 8.92 -20.93
C LEU A 67 13.61 9.82 -20.78
N GLU A 68 12.42 9.22 -20.71
CA GLU A 68 11.19 9.93 -20.36
C GLU A 68 11.22 10.33 -18.88
N THR A 69 11.60 11.58 -18.61
CA THR A 69 11.75 12.15 -17.26
C THR A 69 10.48 12.04 -16.43
N LEU A 70 9.31 12.12 -17.06
CA LEU A 70 8.01 11.97 -16.41
C LEU A 70 7.77 10.53 -15.91
N ALA A 71 8.19 9.53 -16.68
CA ALA A 71 8.12 8.12 -16.28
C ALA A 71 9.07 7.83 -15.10
N ALA A 72 10.28 8.40 -15.12
CA ALA A 72 11.23 8.29 -14.02
C ALA A 72 10.73 8.98 -12.73
N ALA A 73 10.16 10.18 -12.85
CA ALA A 73 9.61 10.92 -11.72
C ALA A 73 8.35 10.26 -11.12
N SER A 74 7.44 9.76 -11.96
CA SER A 74 6.26 9.02 -11.48
C SER A 74 6.65 7.70 -10.81
N SER A 75 7.66 7.01 -11.32
CA SER A 75 8.21 5.80 -10.69
C SER A 75 8.79 6.09 -9.30
N SER A 76 9.51 7.19 -9.11
CA SER A 76 10.07 7.57 -7.80
C SER A 76 8.98 7.96 -6.79
N ILE A 77 7.94 8.69 -7.22
CA ILE A 77 6.77 9.00 -6.39
C ILE A 77 6.06 7.71 -5.96
N THR A 78 5.88 6.77 -6.90
CA THR A 78 5.23 5.48 -6.62
C THR A 78 6.07 4.64 -5.65
N PHE A 79 7.40 4.66 -5.77
CA PHE A 79 8.33 4.01 -4.85
C PHE A 79 8.20 4.55 -3.41
N ILE A 80 8.25 5.88 -3.24
CA ILE A 80 8.11 6.53 -1.92
C ILE A 80 6.74 6.18 -1.31
N SER A 81 5.69 6.20 -2.13
CA SER A 81 4.34 5.83 -1.71
C SER A 81 4.29 4.41 -1.14
N ILE A 82 4.90 3.42 -1.82
CA ILE A 82 4.96 2.02 -1.35
C ILE A 82 5.69 1.91 -0.01
N ILE A 83 6.80 2.64 0.18
CA ILE A 83 7.52 2.67 1.46
C ILE A 83 6.62 3.20 2.58
N LEU A 84 5.88 4.29 2.33
CA LEU A 84 4.92 4.84 3.29
C LEU A 84 3.78 3.86 3.58
N GLY A 85 3.30 3.12 2.57
CA GLY A 85 2.28 2.10 2.70
C GLY A 85 2.72 0.94 3.61
N GLU A 86 3.94 0.44 3.41
CA GLU A 86 4.51 -0.63 4.22
C GLU A 86 4.78 -0.16 5.66
N LEU A 87 5.26 1.07 5.84
CA LEU A 87 5.43 1.68 7.16
C LEU A 87 4.09 1.85 7.88
N GLY A 88 3.05 2.30 7.17
CA GLY A 88 1.69 2.43 7.68
C GLY A 88 1.09 1.09 8.11
N ARG A 89 1.31 0.03 7.32
CA ARG A 89 0.89 -1.35 7.63
C ARG A 89 1.56 -1.88 8.90
N LYS A 90 2.88 -1.74 9.01
CA LYS A 90 3.66 -2.20 10.18
C LYS A 90 3.27 -1.46 11.45
N ARG A 91 3.16 -0.13 11.38
CA ARG A 91 2.85 0.73 12.54
C ARG A 91 1.36 0.88 12.84
N SER A 92 0.46 0.25 12.07
CA SER A 92 -1.01 0.43 12.17
C SER A 92 -1.45 1.90 12.13
N ARG A 93 -0.74 2.76 11.40
CA ARG A 93 -0.98 4.21 11.37
C ARG A 93 -1.79 4.56 10.12
N ALA A 94 -3.05 4.92 10.32
CA ALA A 94 -3.98 5.22 9.22
C ALA A 94 -3.52 6.36 8.31
N ASN A 95 -2.82 7.37 8.84
CA ASN A 95 -2.36 8.52 8.05
C ASN A 95 -1.37 8.12 6.95
N PHE A 96 -0.38 7.27 7.26
CA PHE A 96 0.54 6.75 6.25
C PHE A 96 -0.17 5.95 5.16
N LEU A 97 -1.23 5.22 5.54
CA LEU A 97 -2.02 4.45 4.59
C LEU A 97 -2.85 5.34 3.65
N LYS A 98 -3.34 6.47 4.15
CA LYS A 98 -4.01 7.50 3.32
C LYS A 98 -3.03 8.13 2.33
N PHE A 99 -1.83 8.48 2.79
CA PHE A 99 -0.79 9.02 1.89
C PHE A 99 -0.39 8.01 0.82
N TYR A 100 -0.22 6.73 1.19
CA TYR A 100 -0.01 5.66 0.23
C TYR A 100 -1.13 5.59 -0.82
N MET A 101 -2.39 5.58 -0.38
CA MET A 101 -3.53 5.48 -1.29
C MET A 101 -3.57 6.63 -2.31
N VAL A 102 -3.38 7.87 -1.86
CA VAL A 102 -3.38 9.05 -2.73
C VAL A 102 -2.16 9.04 -3.65
N GLY A 103 -0.96 8.89 -3.09
CA GLY A 103 0.29 8.96 -3.86
C GLY A 103 0.43 7.82 -4.87
N SER A 104 -0.01 6.61 -4.50
CA SER A 104 -0.05 5.44 -5.39
C SER A 104 -0.98 5.67 -6.58
N SER A 105 -2.20 6.19 -6.32
CA SER A 105 -3.19 6.44 -7.37
C SER A 105 -2.71 7.49 -8.36
N ILE A 106 -2.17 8.62 -7.86
CA ILE A 106 -1.62 9.68 -8.70
C ILE A 106 -0.42 9.14 -9.51
N GLY A 107 0.48 8.43 -8.86
CA GLY A 107 1.66 7.84 -9.51
C GLY A 107 1.28 6.94 -10.68
N ILE A 108 0.34 6.00 -10.46
CA ILE A 108 -0.14 5.09 -11.50
C ILE A 108 -0.82 5.84 -12.65
N LEU A 109 -1.68 6.82 -12.35
CA LEU A 109 -2.37 7.60 -13.38
C LEU A 109 -1.38 8.36 -14.28
N VAL A 110 -0.37 8.99 -13.67
CA VAL A 110 0.68 9.71 -14.42
C VAL A 110 1.52 8.74 -15.25
N LEU A 111 1.82 7.55 -14.72
CA LEU A 111 2.61 6.53 -15.41
C LEU A 111 1.85 6.00 -16.63
N ILE A 112 0.55 5.68 -16.48
CA ILE A 112 -0.32 5.28 -17.58
C ILE A 112 -0.42 6.40 -18.63
N ALA A 113 -0.62 7.65 -18.20
CA ALA A 113 -0.67 8.79 -19.11
C ALA A 113 0.64 8.97 -19.90
N SER A 114 1.78 8.77 -19.26
CA SER A 114 3.11 8.83 -19.90
C SER A 114 3.26 7.75 -20.96
N VAL A 115 2.85 6.53 -20.67
CA VAL A 115 2.86 5.40 -21.62
C VAL A 115 1.91 5.66 -22.79
N ILE A 116 0.71 6.18 -22.54
CA ILE A 116 -0.24 6.52 -23.60
C ILE A 116 0.35 7.62 -24.50
N GLN A 117 0.96 8.65 -23.93
CA GLN A 117 1.58 9.73 -24.70
C GLN A 117 2.74 9.22 -25.56
N SER A 118 3.58 8.33 -25.04
CA SER A 118 4.69 7.75 -25.82
C SER A 118 4.20 6.87 -26.97
N ASN A 119 3.09 6.15 -26.80
CA ASN A 119 2.51 5.27 -27.81
C ASN A 119 1.67 6.02 -28.86
N ILE A 120 0.93 7.07 -28.47
CA ILE A 120 0.08 7.86 -29.39
C ILE A 120 0.92 8.83 -30.24
N GLN A 121 2.15 9.16 -29.85
CA GLN A 121 3.06 9.99 -30.64
C GLN A 121 4.16 9.19 -31.37
N PRO A 122 3.86 8.31 -32.37
CA PRO A 122 4.94 7.71 -33.15
C PRO A 122 5.61 8.68 -34.15
N LYS A 123 5.24 9.98 -34.19
CA LYS A 123 5.78 10.89 -35.23
C LYS A 123 5.69 12.41 -35.03
N ALA A 124 5.48 12.94 -33.82
CA ALA A 124 5.25 14.40 -33.66
C ALA A 124 6.31 15.17 -32.86
N ARG A 125 7.37 14.53 -32.34
CA ARG A 125 8.40 15.22 -31.53
C ARG A 125 9.62 15.66 -32.35
N LYS A 126 9.40 16.30 -33.51
CA LYS A 126 10.45 17.05 -34.24
C LYS A 126 10.12 18.53 -34.48
N PHE A 127 8.95 19.01 -34.06
CA PHE A 127 8.51 20.38 -34.29
C PHE A 127 7.79 20.92 -33.07
N PHE A 128 8.52 21.29 -32.02
CA PHE A 128 8.19 22.48 -31.20
C PHE A 128 9.26 22.70 -30.12
N VAL A 129 10.39 23.27 -30.52
CA VAL A 129 11.19 24.17 -29.67
C VAL A 129 11.76 25.22 -30.63
N PHE A 130 11.11 26.38 -30.66
CA PHE A 130 11.75 27.67 -31.00
C PHE A 130 11.82 28.45 -29.69
#